data_AF-A0A8S3UKC0-F1
#
_entry.id   AF-A0A8S3UKC0-F1
#
_cell.length_a   1.000
_cell.length_b   1.000
_cell.length_c   1.000
_cell.angle_alpha   90.00
_cell.angle_beta   90.00
_cell.angle_gamma   90.00
#
_symmetry.space_group_name_H-M   'P 1'
#
loop_
_entity.id
_entity.type
_entity.pdbx_description
1 polymer ?
#
loop_
_entity_poly.entity_id
_entity_poly.type
_entity_poly.pdbx_seq_one_letter_code
_entity_poly.pdbx_strand_id
1 'polypeptide(L)'
;MVGGFSDSSILSQRIISEFKRITVICPTEAVNAIVKGAVIFGHNPNLISERISPLTYGISVNTAFNNKVHPAKLKVVYDGKEMCTDIFQPIVQIGHPIRVGKEIFKHTCLPTRAHDTEATIEIYESSSECPMYTIDKGVRRLGDLTVSIPDTSKGKTVLSKLRFHLERTQRDNGQPLGEKIADDIYVIYQYLEGANNASGLRQGMSKSKRTTTISDETDSKMSDILNKLSSKTTSTNNENTIVLSMFLEIKQMINDNMKPMNDKIDKLNKNFENETKILKNKLYEKDILITNLQSQIHESRDRIGKLQAEVKLQAQQIKDKDDNINDNEKQRQLNDKIISRLDVIDNKLKKQNATEKKINEK
;
A
#
# COMPACT_ATOMS: atom_id res chain seq x y z
N MET A 1 -26.80 -12.21 7.42
CA MET A 1 -26.62 -12.42 8.87
C MET A 1 -25.56 -13.49 9.06
N VAL A 2 -24.55 -13.24 9.89
CA VAL A 2 -23.44 -14.17 10.22
C VAL A 2 -23.10 -14.07 11.71
N GLY A 3 -22.38 -15.06 12.27
CA GLY A 3 -22.05 -15.16 13.69
C GLY A 3 -23.11 -15.90 14.52
N GLY A 4 -22.79 -16.27 15.77
CA GLY A 4 -23.61 -17.18 16.58
C GLY A 4 -25.03 -16.73 16.90
N PHE A 5 -25.28 -15.41 16.96
CA PHE A 5 -26.65 -14.92 17.13
C PHE A 5 -27.55 -15.13 15.90
N SER A 6 -26.97 -15.41 14.74
CA SER A 6 -27.73 -15.69 13.52
C SER A 6 -28.40 -17.07 13.53
N ASP A 7 -27.97 -17.98 14.40
CA ASP A 7 -28.59 -19.30 14.57
C ASP A 7 -29.86 -19.23 15.45
N SER A 8 -30.13 -18.09 16.11
CA SER A 8 -31.38 -17.89 16.84
C SER A 8 -32.53 -17.64 15.86
N SER A 9 -33.49 -18.56 15.82
CA SER A 9 -34.70 -18.45 14.98
C SER A 9 -35.52 -17.19 15.30
N ILE A 10 -35.60 -16.82 16.58
CA ILE A 10 -36.34 -15.63 17.04
C ILE A 10 -35.69 -14.34 16.50
N LEU A 11 -34.37 -14.19 16.67
CA LEU A 11 -33.64 -13.01 16.20
C LEU A 11 -33.64 -12.90 14.68
N SER A 12 -33.38 -14.01 13.99
CA SER A 12 -33.36 -14.04 12.52
C SER A 12 -34.75 -13.74 11.94
N GLN A 13 -35.83 -14.33 12.47
CA GLN A 13 -37.19 -14.00 12.07
C GLN A 13 -37.52 -12.52 12.33
N ARG A 14 -37.11 -11.97 13.48
CA ARG A 14 -37.36 -10.56 13.79
C ARG A 14 -36.68 -9.65 12.78
N ILE A 15 -35.39 -9.87 12.49
CA ILE A 15 -34.65 -9.09 11.50
C ILE A 15 -35.28 -9.22 10.10
N ILE A 16 -35.62 -10.44 9.66
CA ILE A 16 -36.30 -10.65 8.36
C ILE A 16 -37.62 -9.87 8.29
N SER A 17 -38.40 -9.88 9.37
CA SER A 17 -39.70 -9.18 9.41
C SER A 17 -39.59 -7.65 9.45
N GLU A 18 -38.51 -7.11 10.02
CA GLU A 18 -38.25 -5.66 10.08
C GLU A 18 -37.80 -5.13 8.70
N PHE A 19 -36.95 -5.89 8.00
CA PHE A 19 -36.29 -5.46 6.78
C PHE A 19 -36.97 -5.98 5.49
N LYS A 20 -38.28 -5.77 5.35
CA LYS A 20 -39.08 -6.34 4.24
C LYS A 20 -38.68 -5.87 2.83
N ARG A 21 -37.95 -4.76 2.71
CA ARG A 21 -37.53 -4.18 1.41
C ARG A 21 -36.18 -4.70 0.92
N ILE A 22 -35.49 -5.52 1.71
CA ILE A 22 -34.19 -6.10 1.37
C ILE A 22 -34.20 -7.61 1.63
N THR A 23 -33.48 -8.36 0.79
CA THR A 23 -33.32 -9.80 0.99
C THR A 23 -32.30 -10.06 2.09
N VAL A 24 -32.77 -10.54 3.25
CA VAL A 24 -31.88 -10.94 4.34
C VAL A 24 -31.44 -12.39 4.13
N ILE A 25 -30.14 -12.60 3.88
CA ILE A 25 -29.55 -13.93 3.69
C ILE A 25 -28.92 -14.39 5.01
N CYS A 26 -29.27 -15.59 5.48
CA CYS A 26 -28.62 -16.27 6.60
C CYS A 26 -28.04 -17.61 6.11
N PRO A 27 -26.70 -17.75 6.02
CA PRO A 27 -26.08 -19.02 5.61
C PRO A 27 -26.39 -20.15 6.60
N THR A 28 -26.43 -21.39 6.12
CA THR A 28 -26.70 -22.60 6.93
C THR A 28 -25.72 -22.79 8.09
N GLU A 29 -24.49 -22.29 7.96
CA GLU A 29 -23.50 -22.28 9.03
C GLU A 29 -23.03 -20.85 9.32
N ALA A 30 -23.96 -20.02 9.79
CA ALA A 30 -23.72 -18.60 10.02
C ALA A 30 -22.57 -18.35 11.01
N VAL A 31 -22.39 -19.22 12.01
CA VAL A 31 -21.25 -19.22 12.96
C VAL A 31 -19.91 -19.34 12.22
N ASN A 32 -19.82 -20.22 11.23
CA ASN A 32 -18.57 -20.53 10.52
C ASN A 32 -18.34 -19.64 9.30
N ALA A 33 -19.33 -18.86 8.86
CA ALA A 33 -19.27 -18.10 7.62
C ALA A 33 -18.05 -17.15 7.56
N ILE A 34 -17.68 -16.52 8.69
CA ILE A 34 -16.52 -15.63 8.77
C ILE A 34 -15.21 -16.40 8.56
N VAL A 35 -15.04 -17.53 9.26
CA VAL A 35 -13.81 -18.35 9.16
C VAL A 35 -13.69 -18.98 7.77
N LYS A 36 -14.79 -19.50 7.21
CA LYS A 36 -14.82 -20.02 5.84
C LYS A 36 -14.43 -18.94 4.82
N GLY A 37 -14.97 -17.73 4.98
CA GLY A 37 -14.60 -16.57 4.15
C GLY A 37 -13.11 -16.22 4.27
N ALA A 38 -12.56 -16.24 5.50
CA ALA A 38 -11.14 -15.99 5.74
C ALA A 38 -10.24 -17.04 5.08
N VAL A 39 -10.62 -18.33 5.12
CA VAL A 39 -9.88 -19.41 4.45
C VAL A 39 -9.91 -19.24 2.93
N ILE A 40 -11.09 -18.95 2.35
CA ILE A 40 -11.23 -18.68 0.91
C ILE A 40 -10.37 -17.49 0.50
N PHE A 41 -10.42 -16.40 1.27
CA PHE A 41 -9.59 -15.22 1.02
C PHE A 41 -8.09 -15.52 1.16
N GLY A 42 -7.69 -16.35 2.14
CA GLY A 42 -6.30 -16.78 2.30
C GLY A 42 -5.78 -17.57 1.10
N HIS A 43 -6.61 -18.42 0.49
CA HIS A 43 -6.27 -19.16 -0.73
C HIS A 43 -6.27 -18.28 -1.99
N ASN A 44 -7.17 -17.29 -2.06
CA ASN A 44 -7.26 -16.37 -3.17
C ASN A 44 -7.46 -14.92 -2.71
N PRO A 45 -6.38 -14.20 -2.38
CA PRO A 45 -6.45 -12.81 -1.94
C PRO A 45 -7.03 -11.86 -3.00
N ASN A 46 -6.95 -12.23 -4.28
CA ASN A 46 -7.48 -11.43 -5.40
C ASN A 46 -9.01 -11.45 -5.51
N LEU A 47 -9.70 -12.21 -4.65
CA LEU A 47 -11.16 -12.27 -4.64
C LEU A 47 -11.79 -10.91 -4.29
N ILE A 48 -11.09 -10.08 -3.51
CA ILE A 48 -11.53 -8.73 -3.16
C ILE A 48 -10.77 -7.75 -4.06
N SER A 49 -11.47 -7.07 -4.96
CA SER A 49 -10.90 -6.07 -5.87
C SER A 49 -10.94 -4.66 -5.30
N GLU A 50 -11.89 -4.38 -4.42
CA GLU A 50 -12.08 -3.08 -3.79
C GLU A 50 -12.71 -3.19 -2.40
N ARG A 51 -12.45 -2.17 -1.58
CA ARG A 51 -13.08 -1.97 -0.28
C ARG A 51 -13.60 -0.55 -0.14
N ILE A 52 -14.67 -0.37 0.61
CA ILE A 52 -15.20 0.94 0.95
C ILE A 52 -14.52 1.43 2.22
N SER A 53 -13.95 2.63 2.19
CA SER A 53 -13.33 3.23 3.38
C SER A 53 -14.38 3.46 4.47
N PRO A 54 -14.21 2.92 5.69
CA PRO A 54 -15.17 3.11 6.77
C PRO A 54 -15.05 4.49 7.44
N LEU A 55 -13.93 5.17 7.25
CA LEU A 55 -13.60 6.48 7.81
C LEU A 55 -12.84 7.32 6.77
N THR A 56 -12.74 8.62 7.02
CA THR A 56 -11.82 9.50 6.30
C THR A 56 -10.44 9.38 6.92
N TYR A 57 -9.43 9.06 6.13
CA TYR A 57 -8.04 9.03 6.58
C TYR A 57 -7.27 10.17 5.94
N GLY A 58 -6.32 10.74 6.67
CA GLY A 58 -5.53 11.89 6.21
C GLY A 58 -4.24 12.06 6.97
N ILE A 59 -3.48 13.07 6.57
CA ILE A 59 -2.22 13.48 7.21
C ILE A 59 -2.30 14.93 7.69
N SER A 60 -1.49 15.25 8.71
CA SER A 60 -1.25 16.65 9.09
C SER A 60 -0.30 17.29 8.08
N VAL A 61 -0.68 18.47 7.58
CA VAL A 61 0.18 19.28 6.70
C VAL A 61 0.23 20.72 7.17
N ASN A 62 1.31 21.40 6.80
CA ASN A 62 1.46 22.84 6.97
C ASN A 62 1.28 23.53 5.62
N THR A 63 0.56 24.65 5.59
CA THR A 63 0.43 25.49 4.38
C THR A 63 0.66 26.95 4.71
N ALA A 64 0.80 27.80 3.68
CA ALA A 64 0.95 29.24 3.89
C ALA A 64 -0.25 29.81 4.68
N PHE A 65 0.02 30.64 5.68
CA PHE A 65 -1.05 31.21 6.50
C PHE A 65 -1.87 32.23 5.69
N ASN A 66 -3.20 32.10 5.72
CA ASN A 66 -4.12 33.06 5.12
C ASN A 66 -5.09 33.54 6.19
N ASN A 67 -4.99 34.80 6.59
CA ASN A 67 -5.79 35.38 7.67
C ASN A 67 -7.31 35.42 7.38
N LYS A 68 -7.75 35.25 6.13
CA LYS A 68 -9.16 35.19 5.75
C LYS A 68 -9.78 33.80 5.92
N VAL A 69 -8.94 32.76 5.96
CA VAL A 69 -9.39 31.36 5.94
C VAL A 69 -8.96 30.64 7.21
N HIS A 70 -7.73 30.88 7.67
CA HIS A 70 -7.12 30.12 8.75
C HIS A 70 -7.30 30.83 10.10
N PRO A 71 -7.64 30.09 11.17
CA PRO A 71 -7.77 30.67 12.49
C PRO A 71 -6.39 31.07 13.03
N ALA A 72 -6.31 32.26 13.63
CA ALA A 72 -5.04 32.80 14.15
C ALA A 72 -4.36 31.87 15.17
N LYS A 73 -5.11 31.03 15.89
CA LYS A 73 -4.58 30.07 16.87
C LYS A 73 -3.69 28.96 16.26
N LEU A 74 -3.82 28.71 14.95
CA LEU A 74 -3.02 27.71 14.22
C LEU A 74 -1.89 28.35 13.41
N LYS A 75 -1.66 29.66 13.58
CA LYS A 75 -0.58 30.38 12.91
C LYS A 75 0.75 30.08 13.62
N VAL A 76 1.73 29.65 12.84
CA VAL A 76 3.11 29.42 13.31
C VAL A 76 4.07 30.08 12.31
N VAL A 77 5.24 30.55 12.77
CA VAL A 77 6.27 31.14 11.92
C VAL A 77 7.47 30.20 11.84
N TYR A 78 7.83 29.79 10.63
CA TYR A 78 9.02 28.98 10.33
C TYR A 78 9.93 29.75 9.39
N ASP A 79 11.19 29.98 9.78
CA ASP A 79 12.19 30.72 8.99
C ASP A 79 11.67 32.04 8.40
N GLY A 80 10.91 32.79 9.20
CA GLY A 80 10.31 34.08 8.81
C GLY A 80 9.05 33.97 7.94
N LYS A 81 8.57 32.76 7.64
CA LYS A 81 7.34 32.52 6.86
C LYS A 81 6.18 32.15 7.77
N GLU A 82 5.04 32.82 7.57
CA GLU A 82 3.80 32.50 8.29
C GLU A 82 3.12 31.28 7.67
N MET A 83 2.92 30.25 8.48
CA MET A 83 2.28 28.99 8.11
C MET A 83 1.07 28.73 9.00
N CYS A 84 0.08 28.01 8.48
CA CYS A 84 -0.97 27.39 9.26
C CYS A 84 -0.60 25.92 9.46
N THR A 85 -0.59 25.48 10.72
CA THR A 85 -0.37 24.08 11.09
C THR A 85 -1.68 23.33 11.25
N ASP A 86 -1.58 22.02 11.48
CA ASP A 86 -2.70 21.17 11.87
C ASP A 86 -3.81 21.10 10.81
N ILE A 87 -3.47 21.28 9.54
CA ILE A 87 -4.42 21.12 8.44
C ILE A 87 -4.57 19.63 8.17
N PHE A 88 -5.82 19.17 8.12
CA PHE A 88 -6.13 17.81 7.73
C PHE A 88 -6.14 17.72 6.21
N GLN A 89 -5.13 17.06 5.64
CA GLN A 89 -5.12 16.73 4.22
C GLN A 89 -5.71 15.33 4.03
N PRO A 90 -6.92 15.19 3.44
CA PRO A 90 -7.49 13.88 3.19
C PRO A 90 -6.65 13.07 2.19
N ILE A 91 -6.44 11.80 2.53
CA ILE A 91 -5.87 10.74 1.70
C ILE A 91 -7.01 9.97 1.02
N VAL A 92 -8.01 9.57 1.81
CA VAL A 92 -9.23 8.92 1.36
C VAL A 92 -10.37 9.37 2.26
N GLN A 93 -11.56 9.54 1.69
CA GLN A 93 -12.74 9.93 2.46
C GLN A 93 -13.58 8.70 2.81
N ILE A 94 -14.37 8.81 3.88
CA ILE A 94 -15.40 7.83 4.22
C ILE A 94 -16.28 7.52 2.99
N GLY A 95 -16.65 6.26 2.81
CA GLY A 95 -17.47 5.82 1.69
C GLY A 95 -16.75 5.70 0.34
N HIS A 96 -15.48 6.14 0.22
CA HIS A 96 -14.75 6.01 -1.03
C HIS A 96 -14.31 4.57 -1.32
N PRO A 97 -14.47 4.08 -2.56
CA PRO A 97 -13.94 2.80 -2.98
C PRO A 97 -12.43 2.86 -3.18
N ILE A 98 -11.74 1.90 -2.57
CA ILE A 98 -10.29 1.72 -2.61
C ILE A 98 -9.98 0.45 -3.36
N ARG A 99 -9.33 0.55 -4.51
CA ARG A 99 -8.93 -0.61 -5.31
C ARG A 99 -7.65 -1.23 -4.79
N VAL A 100 -7.66 -2.55 -4.67
CA VAL A 100 -6.50 -3.33 -4.20
C VAL A 100 -5.32 -3.15 -5.14
N GLY A 101 -4.13 -2.93 -4.55
CA GLY A 101 -2.88 -2.76 -5.29
C GLY A 101 -2.72 -1.44 -6.05
N LYS A 102 -3.63 -0.48 -5.85
CA LYS A 102 -3.52 0.87 -6.46
C LYS A 102 -3.03 1.89 -5.44
N GLU A 103 -2.17 2.80 -5.92
CA GLU A 103 -1.75 3.99 -5.18
C GLU A 103 -2.98 4.89 -4.99
N ILE A 104 -3.38 5.11 -3.74
CA ILE A 104 -4.54 5.98 -3.43
C ILE A 104 -4.15 7.44 -3.23
N PHE A 105 -2.90 7.70 -2.85
CA PHE A 105 -2.44 9.04 -2.56
C PHE A 105 -0.93 9.17 -2.72
N LYS A 106 -0.52 10.34 -3.21
CA LYS A 106 0.86 10.75 -3.37
C LYS A 106 1.07 12.06 -2.62
N HIS A 107 2.02 12.06 -1.70
CA HIS A 107 2.48 13.27 -1.03
C HIS A 107 3.98 13.44 -1.13
N THR A 108 4.40 14.69 -1.18
CA THR A 108 5.79 15.11 -1.20
C THR A 108 6.06 15.85 0.10
N CYS A 109 6.90 15.29 0.96
CA CYS A 109 7.33 15.99 2.17
C CYS A 109 8.46 16.95 1.82
N LEU A 110 8.39 18.16 2.36
CA LEU A 110 9.46 19.15 2.32
C LEU A 110 9.92 19.42 3.74
N PRO A 111 11.24 19.69 3.96
CA PRO A 111 11.72 20.17 5.25
C PRO A 111 10.96 21.44 5.64
N THR A 112 10.55 21.55 6.90
CA THR A 112 9.86 22.76 7.38
C THR A 112 10.88 23.88 7.60
N ARG A 113 12.09 23.53 8.03
CA ARG A 113 13.24 24.42 8.19
C ARG A 113 14.42 23.92 7.36
N ALA A 114 15.33 24.83 7.02
CA ALA A 114 16.51 24.51 6.22
C ALA A 114 17.42 23.44 6.85
N HIS A 115 17.45 23.37 8.18
CA HIS A 115 18.32 22.48 8.96
C HIS A 115 17.61 21.22 9.49
N ASP A 116 16.35 20.98 9.11
CA ASP A 116 15.63 19.78 9.56
C ASP A 116 16.29 18.52 8.97
N THR A 117 16.76 17.64 9.85
CA THR A 117 17.34 16.33 9.47
C THR A 117 16.30 15.21 9.46
N GLU A 118 15.04 15.51 9.81
CA GLU A 118 13.92 14.57 9.85
C GLU A 118 12.62 15.27 9.46
N ALA A 119 11.73 14.55 8.77
CA ALA A 119 10.35 14.95 8.53
C ALA A 119 9.41 13.95 9.19
N THR A 120 8.47 14.43 10.00
CA THR A 120 7.42 13.61 10.61
C THR A 120 6.11 13.82 9.86
N ILE A 121 5.49 12.72 9.44
CA ILE A 121 4.15 12.71 8.86
C ILE A 121 3.21 12.08 9.86
N GLU A 122 2.33 12.88 10.43
CA GLU A 122 1.31 12.39 11.35
C GLU A 122 0.07 11.95 10.56
N ILE A 123 -0.48 10.79 10.92
CA ILE A 123 -1.63 10.18 10.25
C ILE A 123 -2.83 10.18 11.18
N TYR A 124 -3.99 10.52 10.64
CA TYR A 124 -5.25 10.71 11.35
C TYR A 124 -6.40 9.98 10.67
N GLU A 125 -7.41 9.65 11.47
CA GLU A 125 -8.74 9.24 11.00
C GLU A 125 -9.80 10.26 11.41
N SER A 126 -10.92 10.28 10.69
CA SER A 126 -12.09 11.08 11.01
C SER A 126 -13.38 10.35 10.64
N SER A 127 -14.40 10.52 11.46
CA SER A 127 -15.78 10.15 11.14
C SER A 127 -16.49 11.17 10.24
N SER A 128 -15.89 12.36 10.05
CA SER A 128 -16.37 13.37 9.11
C SER A 128 -15.84 13.10 7.70
N GLU A 129 -16.64 13.41 6.68
CA GLU A 129 -16.23 13.30 5.26
C GLU A 129 -15.20 14.37 4.86
N CYS A 130 -15.34 15.58 5.41
CA CYS A 130 -14.52 16.74 5.06
C CYS A 130 -13.98 17.46 6.30
N PRO A 131 -13.11 16.82 7.12
CA PRO A 131 -12.40 17.51 8.18
C PRO A 131 -11.43 18.55 7.59
N MET A 132 -11.34 19.71 8.24
CA MET A 132 -10.46 20.80 7.80
C MET A 132 -9.16 20.83 8.61
N TYR A 133 -9.25 20.52 9.91
CA TYR A 133 -8.11 20.53 10.82
C TYR A 133 -7.99 19.21 11.60
N THR A 134 -6.76 18.87 11.99
CA THR A 134 -6.47 17.67 12.80
C THR A 134 -7.05 17.76 14.22
N ILE A 135 -7.38 18.98 14.66
CA ILE A 135 -8.03 19.29 15.93
C ILE A 135 -9.56 19.35 15.84
N ASP A 136 -10.14 19.08 14.67
CA ASP A 136 -11.59 19.08 14.51
C ASP A 136 -12.23 17.94 15.33
N LYS A 137 -13.47 18.17 15.77
CA LYS A 137 -14.23 17.17 16.53
C LYS A 137 -14.38 15.88 15.71
N GLY A 138 -14.03 14.75 16.32
CA GLY A 138 -14.14 13.43 15.67
C GLY A 138 -12.93 13.05 14.82
N VAL A 139 -11.87 13.87 14.82
CA VAL A 139 -10.55 13.50 14.28
C VAL A 139 -9.69 12.86 15.38
N ARG A 140 -9.00 11.77 15.05
CA ARG A 140 -8.15 11.03 15.98
C ARG A 140 -6.81 10.69 15.32
N ARG A 141 -5.71 10.95 16.04
CA ARG A 141 -4.37 10.54 15.58
C ARG A 141 -4.22 9.03 15.67
N LEU A 142 -3.70 8.44 14.60
CA LEU A 142 -3.41 7.01 14.49
C LEU A 142 -1.94 6.70 14.77
N GLY A 143 -1.04 7.56 14.31
CA GLY A 143 0.40 7.37 14.46
C GLY A 143 1.17 8.43 13.67
N ASP A 144 2.46 8.20 13.51
CA ASP A 144 3.33 9.03 12.71
C ASP A 144 4.39 8.20 11.98
N LEU A 145 4.87 8.75 10.87
CA LEU A 145 5.98 8.25 10.09
C LEU A 145 7.10 9.29 10.14
N THR A 146 8.20 8.98 10.82
CA THR A 146 9.39 9.84 10.82
C THR A 146 10.38 9.37 9.76
N VAL A 147 10.76 10.30 8.88
CA VAL A 147 11.55 10.08 7.67
C VAL A 147 12.83 10.90 7.79
N SER A 148 13.99 10.26 7.90
CA SER A 148 15.28 10.94 7.96
C SER A 148 15.57 11.65 6.64
N ILE A 149 15.86 12.95 6.72
CA ILE A 149 16.26 13.78 5.60
C ILE A 149 17.80 13.78 5.57
N PRO A 150 18.43 13.18 4.54
CA PRO A 150 19.90 13.26 4.41
C PRO A 150 20.35 14.73 4.30
N ASP A 151 21.49 15.04 4.95
CA ASP A 151 22.01 16.39 5.15
C ASP A 151 21.91 17.27 3.88
N THR A 152 21.14 18.34 4.01
CA THR A 152 20.79 19.32 2.96
C THR A 152 21.79 20.48 2.89
N SER A 153 22.94 20.39 3.55
CA SER A 153 24.05 21.38 3.52
C SER A 153 24.50 21.81 2.11
N LYS A 154 24.03 21.13 1.05
CA LYS A 154 24.23 21.47 -0.38
C LYS A 154 22.97 21.94 -1.13
N GLY A 155 21.93 22.40 -0.45
CA GLY A 155 20.73 22.98 -1.08
C GLY A 155 19.82 21.97 -1.79
N LYS A 156 19.94 20.67 -1.48
CA LYS A 156 19.14 19.61 -2.08
C LYS A 156 17.81 19.45 -1.36
N THR A 157 16.70 19.73 -2.05
CA THR A 157 15.35 19.39 -1.58
C THR A 157 15.18 17.87 -1.65
N VAL A 158 15.03 17.21 -0.50
CA VAL A 158 14.69 15.78 -0.47
C VAL A 158 13.19 15.67 -0.69
N LEU A 159 12.80 15.10 -1.84
CA LEU A 159 11.40 14.86 -2.18
C LEU A 159 11.06 13.44 -1.74
N SER A 160 10.49 13.27 -0.55
CA SER A 160 10.01 11.95 -0.13
C SER A 160 8.63 11.70 -0.72
N LYS A 161 8.51 10.75 -1.66
CA LYS A 161 7.23 10.30 -2.21
C LYS A 161 6.62 9.28 -1.26
N LEU A 162 5.49 9.63 -0.65
CA LEU A 162 4.67 8.70 0.13
C LEU A 162 3.59 8.07 -0.75
N ARG A 163 3.39 6.76 -0.61
CA ARG A 163 2.31 5.99 -1.22
C ARG A 163 1.54 5.25 -0.13
N PHE A 164 0.28 5.61 0.02
CA PHE A 164 -0.62 4.96 0.98
C PHE A 164 -1.30 3.77 0.31
N HIS A 165 -1.51 2.70 1.08
CA HIS A 165 -2.27 1.51 0.69
C HIS A 165 -3.11 1.08 1.89
N LEU A 166 -4.37 0.69 1.67
CA LEU A 166 -5.28 0.30 2.75
C LEU A 166 -5.39 -1.22 2.95
N GLU A 167 -4.33 -1.97 2.58
CA GLU A 167 -4.23 -3.41 2.79
C GLU A 167 -2.77 -3.90 2.85
N ARG A 168 -2.58 -5.11 3.41
CA ARG A 168 -1.32 -5.87 3.27
C ARG A 168 -1.13 -6.26 1.82
N THR A 169 -0.45 -5.43 1.05
CA THR A 169 0.26 -5.93 -0.12
C THR A 169 1.38 -6.82 0.39
N GLN A 170 1.33 -8.12 0.14
CA GLN A 170 2.43 -9.03 0.50
C GLN A 170 3.44 -9.03 -0.64
N ARG A 171 4.73 -8.97 -0.30
CA ARG A 171 5.81 -9.35 -1.22
C ARG A 171 5.67 -10.84 -1.51
N ASP A 172 6.28 -11.30 -2.61
CA ASP A 172 6.32 -12.72 -3.00
C ASP A 172 6.89 -13.65 -1.91
N ASN A 173 7.55 -13.10 -0.90
CA ASN A 173 8.10 -13.79 0.27
C ASN A 173 7.25 -13.68 1.56
N GLY A 174 6.02 -13.19 1.48
CA GLY A 174 5.10 -13.07 2.62
C GLY A 174 5.32 -11.87 3.55
N GLN A 175 6.31 -11.01 3.28
CA GLN A 175 6.51 -9.77 4.05
C GLN A 175 5.60 -8.64 3.53
N PRO A 176 5.03 -7.78 4.39
CA PRO A 176 4.25 -6.63 3.93
C PRO A 176 5.12 -5.66 3.09
N LEU A 177 4.53 -5.10 2.03
CA LEU A 177 5.18 -4.16 1.12
C LEU A 177 5.47 -2.80 1.79
N GLY A 178 4.75 -2.48 2.88
CA GLY A 178 4.88 -1.24 3.65
C GLY A 178 4.78 -1.46 5.16
N GLU A 179 5.04 -0.41 5.94
CA GLU A 179 4.90 -0.43 7.40
C GLU A 179 3.42 -0.29 7.79
N LYS A 180 2.97 -1.11 8.74
CA LYS A 180 1.61 -1.01 9.31
C LYS A 180 1.60 0.13 10.32
N ILE A 181 0.81 1.17 10.05
CA ILE A 181 0.70 2.32 10.94
C ILE A 181 -0.58 2.28 11.77
N ALA A 182 -1.66 1.75 11.20
CA ALA A 182 -2.92 1.50 11.90
C ALA A 182 -3.57 0.21 11.39
N ASP A 183 -4.71 -0.16 11.94
CA ASP A 183 -5.48 -1.29 11.41
C ASP A 183 -5.83 -1.03 9.94
N ASP A 184 -5.40 -1.96 9.09
CA ASP A 184 -5.46 -1.93 7.64
C ASP A 184 -4.74 -0.76 6.91
N ILE A 185 -4.07 0.16 7.60
CA ILE A 185 -3.28 1.22 6.93
C ILE A 185 -1.82 0.83 6.80
N TYR A 186 -1.37 0.73 5.55
CA TYR A 186 0.02 0.45 5.16
C TYR A 186 0.61 1.62 4.39
N VAL A 187 1.81 2.04 4.78
CA VAL A 187 2.50 3.13 4.08
C VAL A 187 3.77 2.59 3.43
N ILE A 188 3.91 2.90 2.14
CA ILE A 188 5.13 2.66 1.37
C ILE A 188 5.70 4.03 1.05
N TYR A 189 6.92 4.31 1.47
CA TYR A 189 7.61 5.54 1.12
C TYR A 189 8.83 5.25 0.25
N GLN A 190 9.17 6.22 -0.61
CA GLN A 190 10.37 6.19 -1.43
C GLN A 190 10.99 7.58 -1.43
N TYR A 191 12.28 7.66 -1.14
CA TYR A 191 13.07 8.87 -1.35
C TYR A 191 13.27 9.10 -2.85
N LEU A 192 12.91 10.28 -3.33
CA LEU A 192 13.28 10.76 -4.65
C LEU A 192 14.34 11.85 -4.45
N GLU A 193 15.59 11.51 -4.79
CA GLU A 193 16.66 12.49 -4.81
C GLU A 193 16.48 13.41 -6.01
N GLY A 194 16.46 14.73 -5.80
CA GLY A 194 16.49 15.71 -6.88
C GLY A 194 17.78 15.60 -7.68
N ALA A 195 17.66 15.14 -8.92
CA ALA A 195 18.59 15.27 -10.05
C ALA A 195 20.10 15.35 -9.72
N ASN A 196 20.72 14.19 -9.48
CA ASN A 196 21.69 13.55 -10.37
C ASN A 196 22.50 12.53 -9.55
N ASN A 197 22.23 11.26 -9.83
CA ASN A 197 23.02 10.07 -9.51
C ASN A 197 23.65 10.02 -8.11
N ALA A 198 23.00 9.34 -7.16
CA ALA A 198 23.56 8.15 -6.50
C ALA A 198 22.63 7.61 -5.41
N SER A 199 22.35 6.30 -5.51
CA SER A 199 22.15 5.38 -4.38
C SER A 199 21.05 5.69 -3.36
N GLY A 200 19.93 4.97 -3.50
CA GLY A 200 18.88 4.88 -2.50
C GLY A 200 19.41 4.37 -1.15
N LEU A 201 19.59 5.29 -0.20
CA LEU A 201 19.79 4.98 1.20
C LEU A 201 18.43 4.66 1.84
N ARG A 202 18.12 3.37 1.96
CA ARG A 202 17.16 2.89 2.94
C ARG A 202 17.84 2.88 4.31
N GLN A 203 17.34 3.69 5.25
CA GLN A 203 17.57 3.56 6.69
C GLN A 203 16.25 3.25 7.39
N GLY A 204 16.33 2.39 8.41
CA GLY A 204 15.21 1.88 9.18
C GLY A 204 14.64 2.94 10.12
N MET A 205 13.35 2.83 10.39
CA MET A 205 12.60 3.75 11.24
C MET A 205 12.68 3.35 12.71
N SER A 206 12.78 4.35 13.58
CA SER A 206 12.63 4.21 15.02
C SER A 206 11.19 4.49 15.43
N LYS A 207 10.58 3.60 16.21
CA LYS A 207 9.34 3.88 16.93
C LYS A 207 9.68 4.74 18.14
N SER A 208 9.52 6.05 18.05
CA SER A 208 9.71 6.91 19.21
C SER A 208 8.45 6.95 20.08
N LYS A 209 8.42 6.10 21.11
CA LYS A 209 7.89 6.53 22.41
C LYS A 209 9.02 7.33 23.05
N ARG A 210 8.80 8.63 23.33
CA ARG A 210 9.78 9.53 23.97
C ARG A 210 10.55 8.80 25.08
N THR A 211 11.83 8.55 24.84
CA THR A 211 12.82 8.21 25.86
C THR A 211 14.05 9.03 25.52
N THR A 212 14.21 10.17 26.17
CA THR A 212 15.34 11.09 25.98
C THR A 212 16.63 10.41 26.43
N THR A 213 17.65 10.36 25.58
CA THR A 213 18.97 9.79 25.89
C THR A 213 19.79 10.75 26.76
N ILE A 214 20.40 10.20 27.80
CA ILE A 214 20.99 10.89 28.95
C ILE A 214 22.31 11.63 28.63
N SER A 215 22.96 11.35 27.49
CA SER A 215 24.33 11.84 27.17
C SER A 215 24.42 13.34 26.87
N ASP A 216 23.45 13.91 26.16
CA ASP A 216 23.59 15.27 25.64
C ASP A 216 23.20 16.33 26.68
N GLU A 217 22.34 15.95 27.64
CA GLU A 217 22.03 16.79 28.80
C GLU A 217 23.22 16.89 29.77
N THR A 218 24.07 15.85 29.88
CA THR A 218 25.18 15.84 30.84
C THR A 218 26.28 16.83 30.47
N ASP A 219 26.68 16.94 29.21
CA ASP A 219 27.77 17.84 28.78
C ASP A 219 27.36 19.32 28.82
N SER A 220 26.10 19.62 28.48
CA SER A 220 25.54 20.98 28.55
C SER A 220 25.39 21.44 30.01
N LYS A 221 24.82 20.60 30.88
CA LYS A 221 24.67 20.93 32.32
C LYS A 221 26.02 21.07 33.03
N MET A 222 27.02 20.30 32.62
CA MET A 222 28.35 20.32 33.24
C MET A 222 29.17 21.56 32.84
N SER A 223 29.01 22.05 31.60
CA SER A 223 29.59 23.32 31.16
C SER A 223 28.98 24.52 31.89
N ASP A 224 27.68 24.49 32.16
CA ASP A 224 26.98 25.53 32.91
C ASP A 224 27.39 25.59 34.39
N ILE A 225 27.67 24.43 35.01
CA ILE A 225 28.14 24.34 36.40
C ILE A 225 29.57 24.90 36.52
N LEU A 226 30.45 24.59 35.58
CA LEU A 226 31.83 25.09 35.54
C LEU A 226 31.89 26.62 35.37
N ASN A 227 31.05 27.17 34.50
CA ASN A 227 30.93 28.62 34.31
C ASN A 227 30.41 29.32 35.58
N LYS A 228 29.46 28.70 36.30
CA LYS A 228 28.95 29.23 37.58
C LYS A 228 29.99 29.21 38.70
N LEU A 229 30.83 28.17 38.77
CA LEU A 229 31.90 28.06 39.77
C LEU A 229 33.03 29.05 39.53
N SER A 230 33.37 29.33 38.26
CA SER A 230 34.41 30.31 37.89
C SER A 230 33.98 31.76 38.18
N SER A 231 32.67 32.06 38.14
CA SER A 231 32.13 33.40 38.36
C SER A 231 32.02 33.86 39.83
N LYS A 232 32.33 33.00 40.82
CA LYS A 232 32.08 33.26 42.25
C LYS A 232 33.32 33.56 43.08
N THR A 233 34.47 33.79 42.45
CA THR A 233 35.76 33.99 43.13
C THR A 233 36.01 35.46 43.49
N THR A 234 35.54 35.87 44.67
CA THR A 234 36.26 36.87 45.46
C THR A 234 36.51 36.29 46.86
N SER A 235 37.79 36.01 47.14
CA SER A 235 38.38 35.60 48.42
C SER A 235 38.20 34.14 48.89
N THR A 236 39.15 33.27 48.50
CA THR A 236 39.97 32.35 49.34
C THR A 236 40.73 31.38 48.42
N ASN A 237 42.06 31.50 48.35
CA ASN A 237 42.88 30.97 47.24
C ASN A 237 43.44 29.53 47.39
N ASN A 238 43.15 28.78 48.46
CA ASN A 238 43.69 27.42 48.64
C ASN A 238 42.68 26.30 48.46
N GLU A 239 41.45 26.42 49.00
CA GLU A 239 40.44 25.36 48.90
C GLU A 239 39.90 25.22 47.46
N ASN A 240 39.72 26.33 46.76
CA ASN A 240 39.26 26.32 45.36
C ASN A 240 40.28 25.66 44.42
N THR A 241 41.58 25.80 44.70
CA THR A 241 42.65 25.18 43.91
C THR A 241 42.69 23.67 44.09
N ILE A 242 42.45 23.19 45.33
CA ILE A 242 42.38 21.76 45.66
C ILE A 242 41.13 21.11 45.04
N VAL A 243 39.98 21.77 45.09
CA VAL A 243 38.75 21.27 44.48
C VAL A 243 38.90 21.18 42.96
N LEU A 244 39.54 22.18 42.33
CA LEU A 244 39.81 22.16 40.89
C LEU A 244 40.77 21.04 40.51
N SER A 245 41.83 20.78 41.31
CA SER A 245 42.78 19.70 41.05
C SER A 245 42.15 18.31 41.22
N MET A 246 41.37 18.11 42.28
CA MET A 246 40.62 16.86 42.48
C MET A 246 39.63 16.60 41.33
N PHE A 247 38.96 17.66 40.84
CA PHE A 247 38.05 17.54 39.71
C PHE A 247 38.77 17.18 38.40
N LEU A 248 39.94 17.77 38.16
CA LEU A 248 40.78 17.45 37.00
C LEU A 248 41.28 16.00 37.05
N GLU A 249 41.66 15.49 38.23
CA GLU A 249 42.05 14.09 38.42
C GLU A 249 40.89 13.13 38.17
N ILE A 250 39.69 13.41 38.70
CA ILE A 250 38.50 12.61 38.46
C ILE A 250 38.14 12.60 36.98
N LYS A 251 38.21 13.76 36.30
CA LYS A 251 37.95 13.87 34.86
C LYS A 251 38.96 13.05 34.05
N GLN A 252 40.23 13.09 34.44
CA GLN A 252 41.28 12.31 33.80
C GLN A 252 41.06 10.81 33.99
N MET A 253 40.75 10.37 35.21
CA MET A 253 40.43 8.97 35.50
C MET A 253 39.20 8.46 34.75
N ILE A 254 38.14 9.27 34.64
CA ILE A 254 36.96 8.91 33.86
C ILE A 254 37.35 8.78 32.38
N ASN A 255 38.12 9.72 31.84
CA ASN A 255 38.53 9.69 30.44
C ASN A 255 39.43 8.47 30.13
N ASP A 256 40.39 8.16 31.01
CA ASP A 256 41.31 7.04 30.83
C ASP A 256 40.58 5.68 30.88
N ASN A 257 39.50 5.58 31.65
CA ASN A 257 38.66 4.39 31.72
C ASN A 257 37.63 4.28 30.57
N MET A 258 37.04 5.41 30.17
CA MET A 258 35.95 5.44 29.17
C MET A 258 36.46 5.46 27.73
N LYS A 259 37.59 6.11 27.45
CA LYS A 259 38.18 6.21 26.11
C LYS A 259 38.43 4.85 25.44
N PRO A 260 39.06 3.84 26.08
CA PRO A 260 39.27 2.55 25.44
C PRO A 260 37.94 1.78 25.20
N MET A 261 36.90 2.06 25.98
CA MET A 261 35.57 1.49 25.75
C MET A 261 34.90 2.15 24.54
N ASN A 262 35.00 3.48 24.42
CA ASN A 262 34.51 4.23 23.26
C ASN A 262 35.24 3.83 21.98
N ASP A 263 36.57 3.68 22.01
CA ASP A 263 37.37 3.24 20.85
C ASP A 263 36.95 1.83 20.38
N LYS A 264 36.60 0.94 21.32
CA LYS A 264 36.05 -0.39 20.99
C LYS A 264 34.67 -0.29 20.35
N ILE A 265 33.78 0.57 20.87
CA ILE A 265 32.44 0.81 20.32
C ILE A 265 32.56 1.35 18.90
N ASP A 266 33.44 2.32 18.65
CA ASP A 266 33.66 2.90 17.33
C ASP A 266 34.19 1.88 16.32
N LYS A 267 35.10 1.00 16.76
CA LYS A 267 35.61 -0.09 15.92
C LYS A 267 34.52 -1.11 15.59
N LEU A 268 33.64 -1.41 16.54
CA LEU A 268 32.49 -2.29 16.34
C LEU A 268 31.51 -1.66 15.33
N ASN A 269 31.19 -0.38 15.51
CA ASN A 269 30.30 0.36 14.63
C ASN A 269 30.81 0.39 13.19
N LYS A 270 32.10 0.66 12.98
CA LYS A 270 32.72 0.58 11.64
C LYS A 270 32.61 -0.80 10.99
N ASN A 271 32.76 -1.87 11.77
CA ASN A 271 32.59 -3.23 11.26
C ASN A 271 31.13 -3.50 10.85
N PHE A 272 30.16 -3.12 11.69
CA PHE A 272 28.74 -3.25 11.37
C PHE A 272 28.35 -2.44 10.12
N GLU A 273 28.87 -1.23 9.97
CA GLU A 273 28.64 -0.40 8.79
C GLU A 273 29.17 -1.07 7.52
N ASN A 274 30.37 -1.65 7.58
CA ASN A 274 30.98 -2.36 6.45
C ASN A 274 30.18 -3.61 6.05
N GLU A 275 29.77 -4.45 7.01
CA GLU A 275 28.93 -5.61 6.72
C GLU A 275 27.57 -5.20 6.15
N THR A 276 26.97 -4.15 6.71
CA THR A 276 25.70 -3.61 6.22
C THR A 276 25.83 -3.11 4.78
N LYS A 277 26.94 -2.46 4.44
CA LYS A 277 27.22 -1.99 3.08
C LYS A 277 27.37 -3.16 2.09
N ILE A 278 28.08 -4.21 2.48
CA ILE A 278 28.23 -5.43 1.66
C ILE A 278 26.86 -6.09 1.41
N LEU A 279 26.04 -6.22 2.45
CA LEU A 279 24.70 -6.81 2.34
C LEU A 279 23.77 -5.97 1.47
N LYS A 280 23.81 -4.64 1.58
CA LYS A 280 23.03 -3.72 0.72
C LYS A 280 23.40 -3.87 -0.75
N ASN A 281 24.69 -4.00 -1.07
CA ASN A 281 25.14 -4.21 -2.45
C ASN A 281 24.63 -5.54 -3.02
N LYS A 282 24.72 -6.62 -2.24
CA LYS A 282 24.18 -7.93 -2.65
C LYS A 282 22.66 -7.90 -2.84
N LEU A 283 21.94 -7.13 -2.03
CA LEU A 283 20.50 -6.94 -2.18
C LEU A 283 20.18 -6.19 -3.48
N TYR A 284 20.95 -5.15 -3.80
CA TYR A 284 20.78 -4.36 -5.02
C TYR A 284 20.99 -5.20 -6.29
N GLU A 285 22.01 -6.06 -6.31
CA GLU A 285 22.24 -6.99 -7.44
C GLU A 285 21.05 -7.94 -7.64
N LYS A 286 20.46 -8.43 -6.54
CA LYS A 286 19.26 -9.27 -6.60
C LYS A 286 18.03 -8.52 -7.09
N ASP A 287 17.85 -7.26 -6.71
CA ASP A 287 16.73 -6.44 -7.16
C ASP A 287 16.77 -6.18 -8.68
N ILE A 288 17.97 -5.98 -9.26
CA ILE A 288 18.16 -5.89 -10.70
C ILE A 288 17.74 -7.19 -11.39
N LEU A 289 18.19 -8.34 -10.85
CA LEU A 289 17.85 -9.65 -11.40
C LEU A 289 16.33 -9.91 -11.36
N ILE A 290 15.67 -9.57 -10.25
CA ILE A 290 14.22 -9.67 -10.10
C ILE A 290 13.49 -8.80 -11.13
N THR A 291 13.94 -7.56 -11.32
CA THR A 291 13.35 -6.63 -12.29
C THR A 291 13.44 -7.18 -13.71
N ASN A 292 14.59 -7.73 -14.09
CA ASN A 292 14.80 -8.35 -15.40
C ASN A 292 13.89 -9.58 -15.61
N LEU A 293 13.78 -10.45 -14.59
CA LEU A 293 12.89 -11.61 -14.65
C LEU A 293 11.41 -11.20 -14.76
N GLN A 294 10.98 -10.16 -14.04
CA GLN A 294 9.63 -9.63 -14.14
C GLN A 294 9.31 -9.09 -15.54
N SER A 295 10.27 -8.43 -16.19
CA SER A 295 10.13 -7.98 -17.59
C SER A 295 9.94 -9.16 -18.54
N GLN A 296 10.75 -10.22 -18.41
CA GLN A 296 10.63 -11.43 -19.24
C GLN A 296 9.28 -12.14 -19.03
N ILE A 297 8.79 -12.18 -17.79
CA ILE A 297 7.46 -12.73 -17.48
C ILE A 297 6.35 -11.90 -18.13
N HIS A 298 6.47 -10.57 -18.11
CA HIS A 298 5.49 -9.69 -18.75
C HIS A 298 5.43 -9.91 -20.26
N GLU A 299 6.58 -9.95 -20.94
CA GLU A 299 6.65 -10.24 -22.37
C GLU A 299 6.09 -11.63 -22.72
N SER A 300 6.36 -12.63 -21.87
CA SER A 300 5.83 -13.98 -22.05
C SER A 300 4.30 -14.01 -21.91
N ARG A 301 3.74 -13.29 -20.93
CA ARG A 301 2.28 -13.16 -20.77
C ARG A 301 1.63 -12.49 -21.97
N ASP A 302 2.24 -11.45 -22.52
CA ASP A 302 1.72 -10.77 -23.72
C ASP A 302 1.71 -11.70 -24.94
N ARG A 303 2.76 -12.52 -25.12
CA ARG A 303 2.79 -13.55 -26.18
C ARG A 303 1.69 -14.60 -25.98
N ILE A 304 1.49 -15.07 -24.75
CA ILE A 304 0.42 -16.01 -24.42
C ILE A 304 -0.95 -15.39 -24.72
N GLY A 305 -1.17 -14.13 -24.36
CA GLY A 305 -2.43 -13.43 -24.66
C GLY A 305 -2.73 -13.34 -26.16
N LYS A 306 -1.71 -13.07 -26.98
CA LYS A 306 -1.85 -13.07 -28.46
C LYS A 306 -2.19 -14.45 -29.00
N LEU A 307 -1.48 -15.49 -28.57
CA LEU A 307 -1.75 -16.87 -28.98
C LEU A 307 -3.15 -17.34 -28.56
N GLN A 308 -3.61 -16.98 -27.35
CA GLN A 308 -4.97 -17.29 -26.90
C GLN A 308 -6.04 -16.61 -27.76
N ALA A 309 -5.81 -15.37 -28.21
CA ALA A 309 -6.70 -14.68 -29.13
C ALA A 309 -6.75 -15.36 -30.51
N GLU A 310 -5.60 -15.77 -31.06
CA GLU A 310 -5.53 -16.52 -32.31
C GLU A 310 -6.25 -17.87 -32.24
N VAL A 311 -6.02 -18.64 -31.17
CA VAL A 311 -6.72 -19.92 -30.94
C VAL A 311 -8.22 -19.71 -30.87
N LYS A 312 -8.68 -18.66 -30.18
CA LYS A 312 -10.12 -18.35 -30.08
C LYS A 312 -10.72 -17.98 -31.45
N LEU A 313 -9.99 -17.24 -32.28
CA LEU A 313 -10.40 -16.91 -33.64
C LEU A 313 -10.49 -18.16 -34.52
N GLN A 314 -9.49 -19.05 -34.45
CA GLN A 314 -9.50 -20.32 -35.20
C GLN A 314 -10.64 -21.25 -34.74
N ALA A 315 -10.89 -21.35 -33.44
CA ALA A 315 -12.01 -22.14 -32.92
C ALA A 315 -13.37 -21.62 -33.43
N GLN A 316 -13.54 -20.30 -33.54
CA GLN A 316 -14.75 -19.72 -34.13
C GLN A 316 -14.87 -20.07 -35.62
N GLN A 317 -13.78 -19.95 -36.39
CA GLN A 317 -13.77 -20.31 -37.81
C GLN A 317 -14.07 -21.80 -38.05
N ILE A 318 -13.61 -22.68 -37.17
CA ILE A 318 -13.94 -24.12 -37.24
C ILE A 318 -15.43 -24.31 -37.00
N LYS A 319 -15.99 -23.68 -35.96
CA LYS A 319 -17.42 -23.76 -35.65
C LYS A 319 -18.29 -23.28 -36.82
N ASP A 320 -17.95 -22.15 -37.43
CA ASP A 320 -18.68 -21.60 -38.57
C ASP A 320 -18.62 -22.52 -39.81
N LYS A 321 -17.52 -23.27 -39.97
CA LYS A 321 -17.38 -24.28 -41.03
C LYS A 321 -18.21 -25.53 -40.74
N ASP A 322 -18.20 -26.02 -39.50
CA ASP A 322 -18.98 -27.19 -39.09
C ASP A 322 -20.49 -26.94 -39.25
N ASP A 323 -20.97 -25.75 -38.89
CA ASP A 323 -22.38 -25.37 -39.07
C ASP A 323 -22.77 -25.38 -40.57
N ASN A 324 -21.91 -24.85 -41.46
CA ASN A 324 -22.12 -24.89 -42.92
C ASN A 324 -22.11 -26.31 -43.50
N ILE A 325 -21.26 -27.21 -43.00
CA ILE A 325 -21.23 -28.61 -43.44
C ILE A 325 -22.56 -29.28 -43.07
N ASN A 326 -23.04 -29.06 -41.86
CA ASN A 326 -24.26 -29.66 -41.35
C ASN A 326 -25.50 -29.21 -42.14
N ASP A 327 -25.57 -27.93 -42.53
CA ASP A 327 -26.66 -27.43 -43.37
C ASP A 327 -26.60 -27.97 -44.81
N ASN A 328 -25.40 -28.16 -45.38
CA ASN A 328 -25.24 -28.83 -46.67
C ASN A 328 -25.66 -30.31 -46.63
N GLU A 329 -25.39 -31.03 -45.54
CA GLU A 329 -25.85 -32.41 -45.35
C GLU A 329 -27.39 -32.50 -45.28
N LYS A 330 -28.04 -31.61 -44.54
CA LYS A 330 -29.52 -31.53 -44.51
C LYS A 330 -30.09 -31.29 -45.90
N GLN A 331 -29.47 -30.38 -46.68
CA GLN A 331 -29.91 -30.09 -48.04
C GLN A 331 -29.75 -31.31 -48.96
N ARG A 332 -28.66 -32.07 -48.83
CA ARG A 332 -28.47 -33.34 -49.55
C ARG A 332 -29.56 -34.37 -49.20
N GLN A 333 -29.84 -34.59 -47.92
CA GLN A 333 -30.88 -35.53 -47.49
C GLN A 333 -32.27 -35.15 -48.01
N LEU A 334 -32.56 -33.84 -48.09
CA LEU A 334 -33.81 -33.35 -48.68
C LEU A 334 -33.86 -33.64 -50.19
N ASN A 335 -32.77 -33.39 -50.91
CA ASN A 335 -32.67 -33.67 -52.34
C ASN A 335 -32.84 -35.17 -52.63
N ASP A 336 -32.24 -36.06 -51.84
CA ASP A 336 -32.38 -37.51 -52.01
C ASP A 336 -33.84 -37.97 -51.80
N LYS A 337 -34.55 -37.38 -50.83
CA LYS A 337 -36.00 -37.61 -50.64
C LYS A 337 -36.84 -37.13 -51.82
N ILE A 338 -36.47 -36.01 -52.44
CA ILE A 338 -37.16 -35.49 -53.62
C ILE A 338 -36.96 -36.43 -54.80
N ILE A 339 -35.71 -36.88 -55.04
CA ILE A 339 -35.39 -37.82 -56.12
C ILE A 339 -36.18 -39.12 -55.97
N SER A 340 -36.23 -39.71 -54.76
CA SER A 340 -36.98 -40.96 -54.56
C SER A 340 -38.48 -40.80 -54.81
N ARG A 341 -39.07 -39.64 -54.48
CA ARG A 341 -40.47 -39.34 -54.79
C ARG A 341 -40.70 -39.17 -56.28
N LEU A 342 -39.78 -38.52 -57.00
CA LEU A 342 -39.84 -38.38 -58.45
C LEU A 342 -39.78 -39.74 -59.14
N ASP A 343 -38.92 -40.65 -58.69
CA ASP A 343 -38.85 -42.03 -59.22
C ASP A 343 -40.17 -42.80 -59.03
N VAL A 344 -40.84 -42.62 -57.88
CA VAL A 344 -42.16 -43.22 -57.63
C VAL A 344 -43.22 -42.65 -58.58
N ILE A 345 -43.19 -41.35 -58.82
CA ILE A 345 -44.11 -40.67 -59.75
C ILE A 345 -43.87 -41.13 -61.19
N ASP A 346 -42.62 -41.19 -61.63
CA ASP A 346 -42.25 -41.62 -62.99
C ASP A 346 -42.67 -43.09 -63.23
N ASN A 347 -42.47 -43.96 -62.24
CA ASN A 347 -42.95 -45.35 -62.31
C ASN A 347 -44.48 -45.45 -62.37
N LYS A 348 -45.22 -44.58 -61.66
CA LYS A 348 -46.68 -44.52 -61.77
C LYS A 348 -47.13 -44.04 -63.14
N LEU A 349 -46.50 -43.00 -63.69
CA LEU A 349 -46.76 -42.48 -65.04
C LEU A 349 -46.51 -43.55 -66.11
N LYS A 350 -45.38 -44.26 -66.03
CA LYS A 350 -45.08 -45.39 -66.94
C LYS A 350 -46.15 -46.48 -66.88
N LYS A 351 -46.63 -46.83 -65.67
CA LYS A 351 -47.75 -47.79 -65.52
C LYS A 351 -49.04 -47.25 -66.12
N GLN A 352 -49.37 -45.98 -65.89
CA GLN A 352 -50.57 -45.34 -66.45
C GLN A 352 -50.56 -45.36 -67.97
N ASN A 353 -49.45 -44.91 -68.58
CA ASN A 353 -49.27 -44.89 -70.04
C ASN A 353 -49.35 -46.32 -70.63
N ALA A 354 -48.79 -47.33 -69.94
CA ALA A 354 -48.91 -48.72 -70.37
C ALA A 354 -50.35 -49.26 -70.28
N THR A 355 -51.15 -48.73 -69.35
CA THR A 355 -52.56 -49.10 -69.17
C THR A 355 -53.42 -48.44 -70.25
N GLU A 356 -53.21 -47.15 -70.52
CA GLU A 356 -53.87 -46.43 -71.63
C GLU A 356 -53.56 -47.05 -72.99
N LYS A 357 -52.31 -47.45 -73.22
CA LYS A 357 -51.91 -48.11 -74.47
C LYS A 357 -52.64 -49.45 -74.67
N LYS A 358 -52.84 -50.23 -73.60
CA LYS A 358 -53.64 -51.47 -73.63
C LYS A 358 -55.15 -51.23 -73.82
N ILE A 359 -55.66 -50.08 -73.42
CA ILE A 359 -57.07 -49.70 -73.64
C ILE A 359 -57.28 -49.31 -75.11
N ASN A 360 -56.33 -48.58 -75.72
CA ASN A 360 -56.43 -48.19 -77.13
C ASN A 360 -56.17 -49.33 -78.14
N GLU A 361 -55.61 -50.46 -77.70
CA GLU A 361 -55.38 -51.66 -78.53
C GLU A 361 -56.54 -52.68 -78.48
N LYS A 362 -57.57 -52.43 -77.66
CA LYS A 362 -58.82 -53.21 -77.56
C LYS A 362 -59.96 -52.47 -78.23
#